data_AF-A0A8S2XJS0-F1
#
_entry.id   AF-A0A8S2XJS0-F1
#
_cell.length_a   1.000
_cell.length_b   1.000
_cell.length_c   1.000
_cell.angle_alpha   90.00
_cell.angle_beta   90.00
_cell.angle_gamma   90.00
#
_symmetry.space_group_name_H-M   'P 1'
#
loop_
_entity.id
_entity.type
_entity.pdbx_description
1 polymer ?
#
loop_
_entity_poly.entity_id
_entity_poly.type
_entity_poly.pdbx_seq_one_letter_code
_entity_poly.pdbx_strand_id
1 'polypeptide(L)'
;EKYPQWIVRVYYFNLDKTVDDILKLELKYNNVDFCNSEHIPILDNIKKYIPGKIQRFLPIIDRYVDYLMVRDIDSPLTDREIDAVNEWLNTTKTYHIMRDNPVHNIPILGGMWGFQRRQNDPINSITNLAKYFLSDNLIEKFSDAGDQTFLNEYIYPLAKHDSIVHDSYICTWSKWIWRMELTRPFPSRRSSPTCFVGCTKPCCLSTKES
;
A
#
# COMPACT_ATOMS: atom_id res chain seq x y z
N GLU A 1 -18.66 0.13 8.61
CA GLU A 1 -17.80 0.22 7.41
C GLU A 1 -16.40 0.67 7.83
N LYS A 2 -15.34 0.15 7.21
CA LYS A 2 -13.95 0.51 7.53
C LYS A 2 -13.44 1.47 6.45
N TYR A 3 -12.87 2.61 6.85
CA TYR A 3 -12.42 3.69 5.96
C TYR A 3 -13.50 4.30 5.03
N PRO A 4 -14.68 4.70 5.55
CA PRO A 4 -15.78 5.20 4.71
C PRO A 4 -15.46 6.51 3.95
N GLN A 5 -14.44 7.26 4.39
CA GLN A 5 -14.01 8.51 3.74
C GLN A 5 -12.88 8.30 2.71
N TRP A 6 -12.40 7.08 2.54
CA TRP A 6 -11.32 6.76 1.62
C TRP A 6 -11.88 6.26 0.30
N ILE A 7 -11.21 6.62 -0.79
CA ILE A 7 -11.51 6.14 -2.13
C ILE A 7 -10.65 4.91 -2.43
N VAL A 8 -11.29 3.82 -2.85
CA VAL A 8 -10.63 2.61 -3.33
C VAL A 8 -10.36 2.77 -4.81
N ARG A 9 -9.10 2.96 -5.19
CA ARG A 9 -8.68 3.02 -6.59
C ARG A 9 -8.22 1.64 -7.09
N VAL A 10 -8.86 1.13 -8.12
CA VAL A 10 -8.59 -0.18 -8.73
C VAL A 10 -8.03 0.00 -10.14
N TYR A 11 -6.76 -0.33 -10.33
CA TYR A 11 -6.15 -0.41 -11.66
C TYR A 11 -6.48 -1.76 -12.28
N TYR A 12 -7.01 -1.75 -13.50
CA TYR A 12 -7.45 -2.96 -14.18
C TYR A 12 -7.08 -2.94 -15.66
N PHE A 13 -6.87 -4.12 -16.22
CA PHE A 13 -6.82 -4.36 -17.66
C PHE A 13 -7.44 -5.73 -17.94
N ASN A 14 -8.08 -5.90 -19.10
CA ASN A 14 -8.69 -7.17 -19.50
C ASN A 14 -9.64 -7.77 -18.43
N LEU A 15 -10.47 -6.92 -17.82
CA LEU A 15 -11.47 -7.34 -16.85
C LEU A 15 -12.67 -7.94 -17.61
N ASP A 16 -13.20 -9.07 -17.14
CA ASP A 16 -14.42 -9.69 -17.68
C ASP A 16 -15.69 -8.93 -17.24
N LYS A 17 -15.72 -7.63 -17.59
CA LYS A 17 -16.76 -6.64 -17.29
C LYS A 17 -16.82 -5.64 -18.43
N THR A 18 -18.03 -5.27 -18.83
CA THR A 18 -18.21 -4.15 -19.77
C THR A 18 -17.96 -2.81 -19.08
N VAL A 19 -17.77 -1.74 -19.86
CA VAL A 19 -17.70 -0.38 -19.32
C VAL A 19 -18.95 -0.04 -18.53
N ASP A 20 -20.13 -0.44 -18.99
CA ASP A 20 -21.40 -0.23 -18.29
C ASP A 20 -21.46 -0.96 -16.94
N ASP A 21 -20.86 -2.17 -16.85
CA ASP A 21 -20.81 -2.89 -15.57
C ASP A 21 -19.91 -2.19 -14.56
N ILE A 22 -18.80 -1.62 -15.02
CA ILE A 22 -17.89 -0.83 -14.19
C ILE A 22 -18.58 0.45 -13.72
N LEU A 23 -19.24 1.19 -14.62
CA LEU A 23 -20.02 2.38 -14.28
C LEU A 23 -21.12 2.07 -13.28
N LYS A 24 -21.82 0.92 -13.40
CA LYS A 24 -22.80 0.48 -12.40
C LYS A 24 -22.17 0.24 -11.02
N LEU A 25 -20.92 -0.26 -10.96
CA LEU A 25 -20.20 -0.45 -9.70
C LEU A 25 -19.83 0.90 -9.08
N GLU A 26 -19.30 1.83 -9.86
CA GLU A 26 -18.95 3.18 -9.39
C GLU A 26 -20.19 3.99 -8.95
N LEU A 27 -21.31 3.85 -9.66
CA LEU A 27 -22.59 4.46 -9.26
C LEU A 27 -23.17 3.82 -7.98
N LYS A 28 -22.91 2.52 -7.76
CA LYS A 28 -23.36 1.81 -6.57
C LYS A 28 -22.49 2.13 -5.35
N TYR A 29 -21.19 2.30 -5.54
CA TYR A 29 -20.21 2.58 -4.48
C TYR A 29 -19.52 3.92 -4.75
N ASN A 30 -19.95 4.94 -4.02
CA ASN A 30 -19.49 6.33 -4.19
C ASN A 30 -18.02 6.58 -3.81
N ASN A 31 -17.30 5.55 -3.36
CA ASN A 31 -15.92 5.60 -2.91
C ASN A 31 -15.04 4.57 -3.63
N VAL A 32 -15.39 4.19 -4.86
CA VAL A 32 -14.59 3.27 -5.69
C VAL A 32 -14.36 3.91 -7.05
N ASP A 33 -13.09 3.95 -7.47
CA ASP A 33 -12.65 4.45 -8.77
C ASP A 33 -11.96 3.31 -9.54
N PHE A 34 -12.43 2.99 -10.74
CA PHE A 34 -11.77 2.05 -11.64
C PHE A 34 -10.92 2.78 -12.68
N CYS A 35 -9.65 2.41 -12.76
CA CYS A 35 -8.67 2.99 -13.66
C CYS A 35 -8.25 1.96 -14.72
N ASN A 36 -8.65 2.16 -15.97
CA ASN A 36 -8.22 1.31 -17.07
C ASN A 36 -6.73 1.56 -17.35
N SER A 37 -5.87 0.58 -17.04
CA SER A 37 -4.42 0.66 -17.20
C SER A 37 -3.93 0.79 -18.65
N GLU A 38 -4.83 0.66 -19.63
CA GLU A 38 -4.52 0.92 -21.05
C GLU A 38 -4.82 2.37 -21.47
N HIS A 39 -5.60 3.11 -20.67
CA HIS A 39 -6.09 4.46 -20.99
C HIS A 39 -6.06 5.38 -19.75
N ILE A 40 -4.88 5.54 -19.14
CA ILE A 40 -4.72 6.47 -18.00
C ILE A 40 -4.53 7.90 -18.53
N PRO A 41 -5.28 8.90 -18.06
CA PRO A 41 -5.03 10.29 -18.45
C PRO A 41 -3.56 10.68 -18.21
N ILE A 42 -2.94 11.36 -19.19
CA ILE A 42 -1.53 11.78 -19.20
C ILE A 42 -0.53 10.62 -19.39
N LEU A 43 -0.72 9.47 -18.74
CA LEU A 43 0.22 8.35 -18.75
C LEU A 43 -0.05 7.30 -19.85
N ASP A 44 -1.22 7.35 -20.48
CA ASP A 44 -1.69 6.44 -21.52
C ASP A 44 -1.63 4.96 -21.07
N ASN A 45 -1.01 4.09 -21.87
CA ASN A 45 -0.99 2.65 -21.62
C ASN A 45 0.14 2.25 -20.65
N ILE A 46 -0.10 2.45 -19.35
CA ILE A 46 0.84 2.10 -18.27
C ILE A 46 1.16 0.60 -18.21
N LYS A 47 0.28 -0.27 -18.71
CA LYS A 47 0.51 -1.72 -18.78
C LYS A 47 1.72 -2.08 -19.63
N LYS A 48 2.13 -1.24 -20.58
CA LYS A 48 3.30 -1.49 -21.44
C LYS A 48 4.64 -1.36 -20.71
N TYR A 49 4.70 -0.65 -19.59
CA TYR A 49 5.97 -0.33 -18.93
C TYR A 49 5.94 -0.43 -17.41
N ILE A 50 4.77 -0.59 -16.77
CA ILE A 50 4.62 -0.74 -15.31
C ILE A 50 3.96 -2.09 -14.97
N PRO A 51 4.63 -2.96 -14.18
CA PRO A 51 4.03 -4.19 -13.64
C PRO A 51 2.72 -3.95 -12.90
N GLY A 52 1.72 -4.83 -13.07
CA GLY A 52 0.40 -4.67 -12.48
C GLY A 52 0.41 -4.42 -10.96
N LYS A 53 1.27 -5.13 -10.21
CA LYS A 53 1.41 -4.93 -8.75
C LYS A 53 2.01 -3.57 -8.36
N ILE A 54 2.73 -2.90 -9.25
CA ILE A 54 3.31 -1.56 -9.01
C ILE A 54 2.33 -0.46 -9.40
N GLN A 55 1.38 -0.71 -10.32
CA GLN A 55 0.40 0.29 -10.76
C GLN A 55 -0.42 0.86 -9.59
N ARG A 56 -0.74 0.04 -8.58
CA ARG A 56 -1.41 0.49 -7.34
C ARG A 56 -0.60 1.47 -6.48
N PHE A 57 0.69 1.66 -6.75
CA PHE A 57 1.53 2.66 -6.08
C PHE A 57 1.51 4.02 -6.79
N LEU A 58 1.03 4.10 -8.05
CA LEU A 58 0.97 5.34 -8.84
C LEU A 58 0.29 6.53 -8.15
N PRO A 59 -0.72 6.36 -7.28
CA PRO A 59 -1.31 7.51 -6.57
C PRO A 59 -0.29 8.31 -5.75
N ILE A 60 0.88 7.75 -5.41
CA ILE A 60 1.94 8.49 -4.69
C ILE A 60 2.46 9.70 -5.50
N ILE A 61 2.36 9.65 -6.84
CA ILE A 61 2.78 10.74 -7.74
C ILE A 61 1.61 11.60 -8.22
N ASP A 62 0.38 11.28 -7.81
CA ASP A 62 -0.82 12.07 -8.14
C ASP A 62 -0.88 13.30 -7.23
N ARG A 63 -0.83 14.51 -7.83
CA ARG A 63 -0.82 15.78 -7.10
C ARG A 63 -2.08 16.05 -6.27
N TYR A 64 -3.17 15.33 -6.52
CA TYR A 64 -4.43 15.46 -5.80
C TYR A 64 -4.59 14.41 -4.70
N VAL A 65 -3.60 13.54 -4.52
CA VAL A 65 -3.59 12.53 -3.47
C VAL A 65 -2.72 13.02 -2.31
N ASP A 66 -3.39 13.34 -1.20
CA ASP A 66 -2.75 13.71 0.06
C ASP A 66 -2.34 12.48 0.87
N TYR A 67 -3.15 11.43 0.82
CA TYR A 67 -2.91 10.19 1.54
C TYR A 67 -3.13 8.98 0.63
N LEU A 68 -2.18 8.05 0.68
CA LEU A 68 -2.25 6.76 0.01
C LEU A 68 -2.14 5.64 1.06
N MET A 69 -3.01 4.65 0.96
CA MET A 69 -2.85 3.36 1.61
C MET A 69 -2.91 2.27 0.57
N VAL A 70 -1.93 1.37 0.58
CA VAL A 70 -1.89 0.25 -0.35
C VAL A 70 -2.22 -1.04 0.37
N ARG A 71 -3.20 -1.79 -0.15
CA ARG A 71 -3.70 -3.04 0.42
C ARG A 71 -3.84 -4.13 -0.64
N ASP A 72 -3.58 -5.37 -0.25
CA ASP A 72 -3.96 -6.53 -1.05
C ASP A 72 -5.46 -6.80 -0.88
N ILE A 73 -6.18 -6.99 -1.99
CA ILE A 73 -7.66 -7.13 -1.99
C ILE A 73 -8.14 -8.46 -1.37
N ASP A 74 -7.25 -9.45 -1.35
CA ASP A 74 -7.45 -10.75 -0.72
C ASP A 74 -7.21 -10.69 0.81
N SER A 75 -6.77 -9.55 1.34
CA SER A 75 -6.63 -9.30 2.78
C SER A 75 -7.85 -8.55 3.33
N PRO A 76 -8.46 -8.99 4.44
CA PRO A 76 -9.54 -8.24 5.07
C PRO A 76 -8.97 -7.08 5.89
N LEU A 77 -9.71 -5.97 5.92
CA LEU A 77 -9.41 -4.86 6.82
C LEU A 77 -9.73 -5.26 8.26
N THR A 78 -8.72 -5.23 9.14
CA THR A 78 -8.85 -5.60 10.56
C THR A 78 -8.94 -4.35 11.44
N ASP A 79 -9.54 -4.44 12.64
CA ASP A 79 -9.60 -3.29 13.56
C ASP A 79 -8.19 -2.89 14.01
N ARG A 80 -7.32 -3.89 14.16
CA ARG A 80 -5.89 -3.71 14.40
C ARG A 80 -5.18 -2.85 13.36
N GLU A 81 -5.53 -3.03 12.09
CA GLU A 81 -5.02 -2.17 11.03
C GLU A 81 -5.50 -0.74 11.18
N ILE A 82 -6.80 -0.54 11.47
CA ILE A 82 -7.39 0.79 11.68
C ILE A 82 -6.69 1.52 12.81
N ASP A 83 -6.44 0.84 13.93
CA ASP A 83 -5.75 1.45 15.08
C ASP A 83 -4.34 1.92 14.68
N ALA A 84 -3.60 1.09 13.94
CA ALA A 84 -2.25 1.41 13.46
C ALA A 84 -2.23 2.53 12.42
N VAL A 85 -3.25 2.61 11.56
CA VAL A 85 -3.40 3.69 10.59
C VAL A 85 -3.78 4.99 11.30
N ASN A 86 -4.72 4.95 12.24
CA ASN A 86 -5.09 6.12 13.04
C ASN A 86 -3.91 6.66 13.84
N GLU A 87 -3.08 5.79 14.42
CA GLU A 87 -1.86 6.23 15.09
C GLU A 87 -0.93 6.96 14.10
N TRP A 88 -0.72 6.41 12.90
CA TRP A 88 0.12 7.05 11.88
C TRP A 88 -0.43 8.40 11.41
N LEU A 89 -1.74 8.49 11.12
CA LEU A 89 -2.41 9.71 10.67
C LEU A 89 -2.33 10.85 11.70
N ASN A 90 -2.14 10.52 12.98
CA ASN A 90 -1.91 11.47 14.06
C ASN A 90 -0.44 11.93 14.17
N THR A 91 0.42 11.58 13.22
CA THR A 91 1.83 11.98 13.19
C THR A 91 2.14 12.87 11.99
N THR A 92 3.37 13.37 11.93
CA THR A 92 3.92 14.10 10.77
C THR A 92 4.79 13.23 9.87
N LYS A 93 4.78 11.90 10.07
CA LYS A 93 5.62 10.97 9.31
C LYS A 93 5.02 10.69 7.94
N THR A 94 5.85 10.82 6.91
CA THR A 94 5.42 10.64 5.51
C THR A 94 5.00 9.21 5.22
N TYR A 95 5.64 8.21 5.81
CA TYR A 95 5.39 6.81 5.45
C TYR A 95 4.82 5.99 6.62
N HIS A 96 4.03 4.98 6.28
CA HIS A 96 3.54 3.96 7.21
C HIS A 96 3.90 2.59 6.71
N ILE A 97 4.39 1.74 7.60
CA ILE A 97 4.80 0.36 7.30
C ILE A 97 4.23 -0.55 8.37
N MET A 98 3.65 -1.68 7.97
CA MET A 98 3.09 -2.67 8.88
C MET A 98 3.65 -4.07 8.60
N ARG A 99 4.13 -4.74 9.66
CA ARG A 99 4.71 -6.09 9.62
C ARG A 99 4.18 -6.92 10.78
N ASP A 100 3.12 -7.67 10.50
CA ASP A 100 2.34 -8.33 11.54
C ASP A 100 2.39 -9.87 11.49
N ASN A 101 3.30 -10.46 10.73
CA ASN A 101 3.49 -11.92 10.67
C ASN A 101 4.99 -12.28 10.63
N PRO A 102 5.44 -13.46 11.12
CA PRO A 102 6.85 -13.84 10.99
C PRO A 102 7.38 -13.84 9.55
N VAL A 103 6.50 -14.08 8.57
CA VAL A 103 6.88 -14.04 7.14
C VAL A 103 6.95 -12.63 6.56
N HIS A 104 6.52 -11.60 7.30
CA HIS A 104 6.55 -10.19 6.86
C HIS A 104 7.95 -9.59 7.09
N ASN A 105 8.97 -10.25 6.55
CA ASN A 105 10.39 -10.09 6.91
C ASN A 105 11.23 -9.21 5.99
N ILE A 106 10.55 -8.38 5.22
CA ILE A 106 11.17 -7.41 4.31
C ILE A 106 10.88 -5.97 4.76
N PRO A 107 11.62 -4.97 4.24
CA PRO A 107 11.46 -3.58 4.69
C PRO A 107 10.05 -3.02 4.52
N ILE A 108 9.44 -3.18 3.35
CA ILE A 108 8.09 -2.73 3.02
C ILE A 108 7.39 -3.83 2.21
N LEU A 109 6.22 -4.29 2.69
CA LEU A 109 5.39 -5.23 1.94
C LEU A 109 4.47 -4.49 0.97
N GLY A 110 4.19 -5.11 -0.19
CA GLY A 110 3.40 -4.52 -1.26
C GLY A 110 1.99 -4.07 -0.84
N GLY A 111 1.35 -4.81 0.07
CA GLY A 111 -0.02 -4.56 0.52
C GLY A 111 -0.17 -4.00 1.95
N MET A 112 0.89 -3.52 2.60
CA MET A 112 0.85 -3.12 4.02
C MET A 112 1.65 -1.84 4.29
N TRP A 113 1.45 -0.82 3.46
CA TRP A 113 2.12 0.47 3.62
C TRP A 113 1.23 1.65 3.25
N GLY A 114 1.68 2.85 3.59
CA GLY A 114 1.00 4.09 3.28
C GLY A 114 1.97 5.26 3.09
N PHE A 115 1.45 6.31 2.49
CA PHE A 115 2.15 7.57 2.22
C PHE A 115 1.24 8.75 2.54
N GLN A 116 1.81 9.78 3.13
CA GLN A 116 1.19 11.07 3.40
C GLN A 116 2.06 12.14 2.75
N ARG A 117 1.44 12.95 1.89
CA ARG A 117 2.04 14.13 1.31
C ARG A 117 2.28 15.17 2.40
N ARG A 118 3.49 15.69 2.49
CA ARG A 118 3.79 16.82 3.37
C ARG A 118 3.26 18.11 2.73
N GLN A 119 2.60 18.97 3.51
CA GLN A 119 2.04 20.23 3.02
C GLN A 119 3.09 21.16 2.38
N ASN A 120 4.34 21.07 2.83
CA ASN A 120 5.48 21.83 2.30
C ASN A 120 6.43 20.98 1.46
N ASP A 121 5.96 19.85 0.91
CA ASP A 121 6.80 19.01 0.08
C ASP A 121 7.22 19.79 -1.17
N PRO A 122 8.52 20.00 -1.43
CA PRO A 122 8.95 20.67 -2.65
C PRO A 122 8.40 19.94 -3.87
N ILE A 123 7.98 20.67 -4.91
CA ILE A 123 7.55 20.11 -6.20
C ILE A 123 8.56 19.05 -6.74
N ASN A 124 9.83 19.21 -6.38
CA ASN A 124 10.92 18.30 -6.73
C ASN A 124 10.78 16.89 -6.14
N SER A 125 10.14 16.71 -4.98
CA SER A 125 9.98 15.40 -4.34
C SER A 125 9.06 14.48 -5.16
N ILE A 126 7.91 15.00 -5.61
CA ILE A 126 6.99 14.26 -6.50
C ILE A 126 7.64 14.04 -7.86
N THR A 127 8.35 15.05 -8.38
CA THR A 127 9.08 14.92 -9.65
C THR A 127 10.13 13.80 -9.57
N ASN A 128 10.81 13.66 -8.44
CA ASN A 128 11.80 12.60 -8.23
C ASN A 128 11.15 11.21 -8.09
N LEU A 129 10.03 11.10 -7.37
CA LEU A 129 9.25 9.87 -7.32
C LEU A 129 8.73 9.49 -8.71
N ALA A 130 8.21 10.45 -9.48
CA ALA A 130 7.73 10.23 -10.84
C ALA A 130 8.82 9.66 -11.75
N LYS A 131 10.09 10.07 -11.59
CA LYS A 131 11.21 9.46 -12.34
C LYS A 131 11.36 7.95 -12.08
N TYR A 132 11.02 7.46 -10.89
CA TYR A 132 11.06 6.02 -10.60
C TYR A 132 9.91 5.25 -11.26
N PHE A 133 8.74 5.87 -11.40
CA PHE A 133 7.57 5.25 -12.02
C PHE A 133 7.56 5.35 -13.56
N LEU A 134 8.18 6.41 -14.08
CA LEU A 134 8.21 6.73 -15.51
C LEU A 134 9.56 6.41 -16.15
N SER A 135 10.44 5.70 -15.45
CA SER A 135 11.68 5.18 -16.04
C SER A 135 11.36 4.06 -17.03
N ASP A 136 12.18 3.94 -18.07
CA ASP A 136 12.00 2.90 -19.08
C ASP A 136 12.04 1.49 -18.47
N ASN A 137 11.06 0.69 -18.87
CA ASN A 137 10.95 -0.76 -18.69
C ASN A 137 11.00 -1.29 -17.24
N LEU A 138 10.15 -0.78 -16.33
CA LEU A 138 9.97 -1.39 -15.01
C LEU A 138 9.51 -2.87 -15.08
N ILE A 139 8.91 -3.29 -16.20
CA ILE A 139 8.51 -4.68 -16.42
C ILE A 139 9.71 -5.62 -16.43
N GLU A 140 10.77 -5.27 -17.15
CA GLU A 140 12.00 -6.08 -17.18
C GLU A 140 12.69 -6.10 -15.82
N LYS A 141 12.67 -4.96 -15.10
CA LYS A 141 13.37 -4.83 -13.82
C LYS A 141 12.62 -5.50 -12.66
N PHE A 142 11.29 -5.52 -12.68
CA PHE A 142 10.47 -5.89 -11.52
C PHE A 142 9.37 -6.92 -11.88
N SER A 143 9.78 -8.14 -12.25
CA SER A 143 8.87 -9.28 -12.42
C SER A 143 8.51 -9.96 -11.09
N ASP A 144 7.43 -10.75 -11.06
CA ASP A 144 6.98 -11.59 -9.92
C ASP A 144 6.70 -10.85 -8.60
N ALA A 145 7.63 -10.94 -7.64
CA ALA A 145 7.62 -10.19 -6.37
C ALA A 145 8.25 -8.78 -6.52
N GLY A 146 8.35 -8.31 -7.76
CA GLY A 146 9.02 -7.08 -8.14
C GLY A 146 8.44 -5.81 -7.52
N ASP A 147 7.18 -5.84 -7.06
CA ASP A 147 6.62 -4.71 -6.30
C ASP A 147 7.32 -4.49 -4.96
N GLN A 148 7.71 -5.57 -4.27
CA GLN A 148 8.48 -5.47 -3.04
C GLN A 148 9.93 -5.04 -3.30
N THR A 149 10.53 -5.52 -4.39
CA THR A 149 11.86 -5.06 -4.82
C THR A 149 11.85 -3.58 -5.19
N PHE A 150 10.84 -3.13 -5.93
CA PHE A 150 10.62 -1.71 -6.26
C PHE A 150 10.53 -0.86 -4.99
N LEU A 151 9.72 -1.29 -4.02
CA LEU A 151 9.60 -0.57 -2.74
C LEU A 151 10.94 -0.51 -2.00
N ASN A 152 11.70 -1.62 -1.96
CA ASN A 152 13.00 -1.66 -1.31
C ASN A 152 14.05 -0.75 -1.98
N GLU A 153 14.05 -0.68 -3.31
CA GLU A 153 15.02 0.12 -4.06
C GLU A 153 14.68 1.61 -4.08
N TYR A 154 13.41 1.97 -4.24
CA TYR A 154 13.02 3.36 -4.51
C TYR A 154 12.30 4.05 -3.36
N ILE A 155 11.49 3.33 -2.59
CA ILE A 155 10.67 3.93 -1.53
C ILE A 155 11.34 3.83 -0.16
N TYR A 156 11.91 2.67 0.16
CA TYR A 156 12.52 2.42 1.45
C TYR A 156 13.69 3.37 1.80
N PRO A 157 14.57 3.79 0.86
CA PRO A 157 15.60 4.79 1.15
C PRO A 157 15.04 6.13 1.62
N LEU A 158 13.83 6.49 1.19
CA LEU A 158 13.10 7.68 1.61
C LEU A 158 12.36 7.44 2.94
N ALA A 159 11.78 6.25 3.12
CA ALA A 159 10.94 5.92 4.27
C ALA A 159 11.73 5.56 5.55
N LYS A 160 12.96 5.05 5.44
CA LYS A 160 13.71 4.45 6.58
C LYS A 160 13.90 5.35 7.81
N HIS A 161 13.92 6.67 7.63
CA HIS A 161 14.01 7.66 8.73
C HIS A 161 12.74 8.51 8.89
N ASP A 162 11.75 8.31 8.03
CA ASP A 162 10.53 9.11 7.94
C ASP A 162 9.26 8.25 7.89
N SER A 163 9.24 7.23 8.74
CA SER A 163 8.12 6.29 8.83
C SER A 163 7.64 6.08 10.27
N ILE A 164 6.36 5.75 10.39
CA ILE A 164 5.82 4.99 11.51
C ILE A 164 5.80 3.53 11.11
N VAL A 165 6.43 2.67 11.90
CA VAL A 165 6.60 1.26 11.57
C VAL A 165 6.02 0.38 12.66
N HIS A 166 4.86 -0.19 12.41
CA HIS A 166 4.23 -1.14 13.32
C HIS A 166 4.73 -2.55 13.01
N ASP A 167 5.38 -3.17 13.98
CA ASP A 167 6.05 -4.46 13.81
C ASP A 167 5.82 -5.36 15.02
N SER A 168 5.35 -6.59 14.76
CA SER A 168 5.06 -7.57 15.79
C SER A 168 6.17 -8.61 16.02
N TYR A 169 7.18 -8.70 15.14
CA TYR A 169 8.15 -9.80 15.18
C TYR A 169 9.60 -9.38 14.97
N ILE A 170 9.84 -8.34 14.19
CA ILE A 170 11.14 -8.05 13.58
C ILE A 170 11.75 -6.79 14.16
N CYS A 171 11.18 -6.25 15.23
CA CYS A 171 11.62 -4.99 15.84
C CYS A 171 13.11 -4.96 16.23
N THR A 172 13.67 -6.09 16.72
CA THR A 172 15.09 -6.21 17.06
C THR A 172 15.97 -6.52 15.85
N TRP A 173 15.51 -7.40 14.96
CA TRP A 173 16.27 -7.83 13.79
C TRP A 173 16.35 -6.76 12.68
N SER A 174 15.25 -6.03 12.46
CA SER A 174 15.15 -4.97 11.45
C SER A 174 16.05 -3.78 11.75
N LYS A 175 16.33 -3.49 13.02
CA LYS A 175 17.29 -2.46 13.41
C LYS A 175 18.71 -2.80 12.95
N TRP A 176 19.09 -4.09 13.01
CA TRP A 176 20.42 -4.55 12.63
C TRP A 176 20.59 -4.72 11.13
N ILE A 177 19.63 -5.34 10.44
CA ILE A 177 19.75 -5.63 9.00
C ILE A 177 19.41 -4.42 8.15
N TRP A 178 18.31 -3.74 8.48
CA TRP A 178 17.74 -2.70 7.62
C TRP A 178 18.04 -1.29 8.12
N ARG A 179 18.75 -1.15 9.26
CA ARG A 179 19.03 0.12 9.95
C ARG A 179 17.76 0.92 10.23
N MET A 180 16.66 0.23 10.53
CA MET A 180 15.39 0.88 10.89
C MET A 180 15.47 1.38 12.32
N GLU A 181 15.46 2.70 12.49
CA GLU A 181 15.70 3.30 13.81
C GLU A 181 14.46 3.28 14.71
N LEU A 182 13.24 3.16 14.16
CA LEU A 182 12.00 3.45 14.89
C LEU A 182 10.84 2.45 14.59
N THR A 183 11.01 1.19 14.96
CA THR A 183 9.89 0.23 15.02
C THR A 183 9.13 0.35 16.33
N ARG A 184 7.82 0.11 16.30
CA ARG A 184 6.92 0.14 17.47
C ARG A 184 5.92 -1.02 17.42
N PRO A 185 5.38 -1.46 18.57
CA PRO A 185 4.30 -2.44 18.57
C PRO A 185 3.04 -1.86 17.93
N PHE A 186 2.16 -2.73 17.43
CA PHE A 186 0.81 -2.32 17.04
C PHE A 186 0.02 -1.79 18.26
N PRO A 187 -0.91 -0.84 18.08
CA PRO A 187 -1.61 -0.21 19.20
C PRO A 187 -2.60 -1.14 19.93
N SER A 188 -3.14 -2.14 19.23
CA SER A 188 -4.07 -3.13 19.78
C SER A 188 -3.46 -4.53 19.83
N ARG A 189 -4.22 -5.53 20.30
CA ARG A 189 -3.84 -6.97 20.26
C ARG A 189 -4.57 -7.67 19.11
N ARG A 190 -4.02 -8.78 18.63
CA ARG A 190 -4.76 -9.64 17.69
C ARG A 190 -5.90 -10.34 18.40
N SER A 191 -7.01 -10.58 17.70
CA SER A 191 -8.11 -11.40 18.20
C SER A 191 -7.78 -12.90 18.18
N SER A 192 -6.91 -13.33 17.26
CA SER A 192 -6.37 -14.68 17.17
C SER A 192 -4.96 -14.66 16.53
N PRO A 193 -4.16 -15.73 16.66
CA PRO A 193 -2.85 -15.80 16.00
C PRO A 193 -2.91 -15.62 14.47
N THR A 194 -4.02 -16.04 13.85
CA THR A 194 -4.28 -15.95 12.41
C THR A 194 -4.89 -14.61 11.97
N CYS A 195 -5.31 -13.77 12.92
CA CYS A 195 -5.86 -12.45 12.65
C CYS A 195 -4.78 -11.36 12.73
N PHE A 196 -3.90 -11.35 11.73
CA PHE A 196 -2.84 -10.36 11.57
C PHE A 196 -3.10 -9.45 10.36
N VAL A 197 -2.52 -8.25 10.36
CA VAL A 197 -2.62 -7.33 9.21
C VAL A 197 -1.93 -7.95 8.00
N GLY A 198 -2.65 -8.07 6.88
CA GLY A 198 -2.18 -8.72 5.64
C GLY A 198 -2.42 -10.22 5.57
N CYS A 199 -3.28 -10.78 6.42
CA CYS A 199 -3.69 -12.18 6.29
C CYS A 199 -4.60 -12.40 5.07
N THR A 200 -4.40 -13.49 4.33
CA THR A 200 -5.26 -13.84 3.18
C THR A 200 -6.60 -14.42 3.64
N LYS A 201 -7.70 -14.02 2.99
CA LYS A 201 -9.04 -14.56 3.23
C LYS A 201 -9.09 -16.09 2.94
N PRO A 202 -9.80 -16.88 3.76
CA PRO A 202 -10.47 -16.48 5.00
C PRO A 202 -9.48 -16.39 6.17
N CYS A 203 -9.47 -15.25 6.87
CA CYS A 203 -8.70 -15.07 8.11
C CYS A 203 -9.51 -14.24 9.11
N CYS A 204 -9.03 -14.12 10.35
CA CYS A 204 -9.78 -13.55 11.47
C CYS A 204 -11.11 -14.28 11.77
N LEU A 205 -11.20 -15.57 11.42
CA LEU A 205 -12.33 -16.40 11.81
C LEU A 205 -12.36 -16.50 13.33
N SER A 206 -13.49 -16.14 13.93
CA SER A 206 -13.70 -16.40 15.36
C SER A 206 -13.60 -17.91 15.57
N THR A 207 -12.76 -18.35 16.50
CA THR A 207 -12.90 -19.68 17.10
C THR A 207 -14.20 -19.66 17.91
N LYS A 208 -15.33 -19.83 17.24
CA LYS A 208 -16.57 -20.25 17.89
C LYS A 208 -16.66 -21.75 17.72
N GLU A 209 -16.76 -22.42 18.87
CA GLU A 209 -17.04 -23.83 19.13
C GLU A 209 -15.83 -24.76 19.29
N SER A 210 -15.34 -24.82 20.54
CA SER A 210 -15.17 -26.08 21.27
C SER A 210 -15.53 -25.85 22.73
#